data_AF-A0AAE3EJB6-F1
#
_entry.id   AF-A0AAE3EJB6-F1
#
_cell.length_a   1.000
_cell.length_b   1.000
_cell.length_c   1.000
_cell.angle_alpha   90.00
_cell.angle_beta   90.00
_cell.angle_gamma   90.00
#
_symmetry.space_group_name_H-M   'P 1'
#
loop_
_entity.id
_entity.type
_entity.pdbx_description
1 polymer ?
#
loop_
_entity_poly.entity_id
_entity_poly.type
_entity_poly.pdbx_seq_one_letter_code
_entity_poly.pdbx_strand_id
1 'polypeptide(L)'
;MANHLHRNNIQSNHSSKLVGGAAAPHPSFPFARAAIPPRAATRMAAMLSTVLSAGLLAASLAGCASAPKEILHSSAPALLAGVSPEMNSPGFWIAAHPAPDAPVLDAAGIERLNNRTRETGLIRDLSLPIKKTGEELAKDFQGTIDWISKARIYQSNGKRVSASFMEPIAAQMNSGSIPAIVVPRSGFLAERVNCRVLPTNEGLFDEPGDVYIDNLQASSLEPGTAAIVLHTSTDGAWLYIVTELISGWIPASSFAEADLETFLARYRSANQLAVVAARADLWDDENNTVYAGYLRMGSSLLSLPDGEENGGAYRRASLPGRSPDGVYIERIVRLRAEDVTEGVLPYTPRHIYEQAFKLLHAPYGWGGLFGERDCSQFLCEVFSTVGIVLPRNSSKQAQTGTALVGFTKDADPEAKKDLLAAGALPGATLLRLPGHIMLYLGTANGEPMVIHSTWAYREPRGRKEIIRLVNRTVVSSLRPGSGTKKGSHLERLTTAAMLVEPEPAAIPAIPAIPERPISPDNSSQP
;
A
#
# COMPACT_ATOMS: atom_id res chain seq x y z
N MET A 1 -7.99 -12.40 70.10
CA MET A 1 -7.51 -13.80 70.12
C MET A 1 -6.21 -13.83 69.33
N ALA A 2 -5.09 -13.59 70.02
CA ALA A 2 -4.09 -14.60 70.42
C ALA A 2 -3.30 -15.12 69.20
N ASN A 3 -2.10 -14.56 68.95
CA ASN A 3 -0.77 -15.09 69.32
C ASN A 3 -0.35 -16.28 68.42
N HIS A 4 0.83 -16.38 67.79
CA HIS A 4 2.20 -16.04 68.21
C HIS A 4 3.15 -16.13 66.97
N LEU A 5 4.11 -15.20 66.77
CA LEU A 5 5.60 -15.30 67.00
C LEU A 5 6.35 -16.23 66.01
N HIS A 6 7.55 -15.95 65.46
CA HIS A 6 8.78 -15.24 65.89
C HIS A 6 9.59 -14.81 64.62
N ARG A 7 10.11 -13.58 64.49
CA ARG A 7 11.45 -13.07 64.89
C ARG A 7 12.68 -13.86 64.38
N ASN A 8 13.54 -13.23 63.57
CA ASN A 8 14.79 -12.67 64.09
C ASN A 8 15.50 -11.68 63.14
N ASN A 9 16.06 -10.67 63.80
CA ASN A 9 16.77 -9.48 63.37
C ASN A 9 18.24 -9.67 63.79
N ILE A 10 19.26 -9.27 63.01
CA ILE A 10 20.55 -8.79 63.56
C ILE A 10 21.14 -7.70 62.65
N GLN A 11 21.38 -6.55 63.27
CA GLN A 11 22.14 -5.37 62.82
C GLN A 11 23.64 -5.48 63.11
N SER A 12 24.40 -4.52 62.56
CA SER A 12 25.52 -3.73 63.15
C SER A 12 26.81 -3.77 62.30
N ASN A 13 27.23 -2.65 61.67
CA ASN A 13 27.88 -1.40 62.14
C ASN A 13 29.38 -1.52 62.46
N HIS A 14 30.22 -0.80 61.68
CA HIS A 14 31.12 0.29 62.14
C HIS A 14 32.01 0.79 60.97
N SER A 15 31.89 2.06 60.56
CA SER A 15 32.71 3.24 60.96
C SER A 15 34.11 3.27 60.30
N SER A 16 34.73 4.35 59.84
CA SER A 16 34.45 5.79 59.62
C SER A 16 35.82 6.42 59.25
N LYS A 17 35.84 7.48 58.41
CA LYS A 17 36.62 8.75 58.54
C LYS A 17 36.84 9.38 57.14
N LEU A 18 36.12 10.46 56.81
CA LEU A 18 36.47 11.91 56.96
C LEU A 18 37.55 12.35 55.95
N VAL A 19 37.53 13.45 55.18
CA VAL A 19 36.77 14.72 55.02
C VAL A 19 37.23 15.30 53.65
N GLY A 20 36.36 15.77 52.74
CA GLY A 20 35.96 17.18 52.51
C GLY A 20 36.99 17.97 51.66
N GLY A 21 36.69 18.85 50.69
CA GLY A 21 35.50 19.40 50.03
C GLY A 21 35.98 20.12 48.74
N ALA A 22 35.21 20.14 47.64
CA ALA A 22 34.48 21.31 47.08
C ALA A 22 35.30 22.62 46.99
N ALA A 23 35.35 23.42 45.90
CA ALA A 23 34.68 23.48 44.60
C ALA A 23 35.45 24.51 43.69
N ALA A 24 35.16 24.49 42.38
CA ALA A 24 35.60 25.42 41.31
C ALA A 24 35.17 26.90 41.54
N PRO A 25 35.52 27.94 40.72
CA PRO A 25 35.88 27.94 39.29
C PRO A 25 36.94 28.97 38.78
N HIS A 26 37.20 28.93 37.46
CA HIS A 26 37.92 29.85 36.54
C HIS A 26 37.78 31.37 36.82
N PRO A 27 38.61 32.32 36.28
CA PRO A 27 39.19 32.35 34.90
C PRO A 27 40.56 33.09 34.68
N SER A 28 40.95 33.20 33.39
CA SER A 28 41.74 34.28 32.71
C SER A 28 43.28 34.18 32.51
N PHE A 29 43.69 34.34 31.24
CA PHE A 29 45.02 34.68 30.65
C PHE A 29 45.62 36.01 31.19
N PRO A 30 46.94 36.38 31.03
CA PRO A 30 47.71 36.41 29.76
C PRO A 30 49.27 36.30 29.77
N PHE A 31 49.83 36.19 28.55
CA PHE A 31 51.13 36.61 27.96
C PHE A 31 52.39 36.96 28.82
N ALA A 32 53.57 36.40 28.42
CA ALA A 32 54.81 37.09 27.96
C ALA A 32 55.97 36.08 27.81
N ARG A 33 56.61 35.88 26.65
CA ARG A 33 57.68 36.65 25.96
C ARG A 33 59.11 36.39 26.48
N ALA A 34 59.95 35.74 25.67
CA ALA A 34 61.40 35.95 25.65
C ALA A 34 61.94 35.67 24.24
N ALA A 35 62.74 36.60 23.72
CA ALA A 35 63.36 36.63 22.40
C ALA A 35 64.86 36.97 22.58
N ILE A 36 65.73 36.54 21.64
CA ILE A 36 67.16 36.94 21.42
C ILE A 36 67.66 36.15 20.15
N PRO A 37 68.58 36.65 19.28
CA PRO A 37 68.37 37.63 18.19
C PRO A 37 68.95 37.09 16.82
N PRO A 38 69.10 37.91 15.74
CA PRO A 38 69.25 37.41 14.36
C PRO A 38 70.65 37.59 13.74
N ARG A 39 70.96 36.86 12.64
CA ARG A 39 71.68 37.38 11.46
C ARG A 39 71.73 36.41 10.24
N ALA A 40 71.37 37.00 9.10
CA ALA A 40 71.87 36.85 7.72
C ALA A 40 71.58 35.59 6.86
N ALA A 41 70.66 35.78 5.91
CA ALA A 41 70.66 35.41 4.46
C ALA A 41 71.60 34.28 3.97
N THR A 42 71.18 33.38 3.09
CA THR A 42 71.04 33.69 1.64
C THR A 42 70.24 32.60 0.87
N ARG A 43 69.16 33.04 0.22
CA ARG A 43 68.56 32.59 -1.07
C ARG A 43 68.68 31.11 -1.50
N MET A 44 67.59 30.35 -1.36
CA MET A 44 67.08 29.38 -2.37
C MET A 44 65.77 28.72 -1.88
N ALA A 45 64.66 29.46 -1.85
CA ALA A 45 63.32 28.85 -1.64
C ALA A 45 62.20 29.83 -2.02
N ALA A 46 62.17 30.27 -3.27
CA ALA A 46 61.07 31.10 -3.78
C ALA A 46 60.60 30.54 -5.12
N MET A 47 60.21 29.25 -5.16
CA MET A 47 59.40 28.69 -6.26
C MET A 47 58.71 27.35 -5.91
N LEU A 48 58.46 27.05 -4.62
CA LEU A 48 57.73 25.83 -4.25
C LEU A 48 56.62 26.01 -3.18
N SER A 49 56.30 27.23 -2.75
CA SER A 49 55.27 27.47 -1.73
C SER A 49 53.98 28.12 -2.25
N THR A 50 53.89 28.47 -3.54
CA THR A 50 52.69 29.09 -4.13
C THR A 50 51.81 28.12 -4.90
N VAL A 51 52.30 26.91 -5.23
CA VAL A 51 51.49 25.89 -5.94
C VAL A 51 50.74 24.95 -4.98
N LEU A 52 51.27 24.70 -3.76
CA LEU A 52 50.61 23.83 -2.79
C LEU A 52 49.46 24.53 -2.02
N SER A 53 49.56 25.85 -1.81
CA SER A 53 48.52 26.62 -1.11
C SER A 53 47.31 26.95 -2.00
N ALA A 54 47.52 27.05 -3.32
CA ALA A 54 46.44 27.24 -4.29
C ALA A 54 45.71 25.92 -4.61
N GLY A 55 46.42 24.79 -4.58
CA GLY A 55 45.84 23.46 -4.76
C GLY A 55 44.96 23.01 -3.59
N LEU A 56 45.36 23.29 -2.35
CA LEU A 56 44.54 22.95 -1.18
C LEU A 56 43.33 23.88 -0.98
N LEU A 57 43.42 25.16 -1.37
CA LEU A 57 42.26 26.06 -1.25
C LEU A 57 41.23 25.83 -2.37
N ALA A 58 41.67 25.40 -3.56
CA ALA A 58 40.77 24.97 -4.64
C ALA A 58 40.12 23.59 -4.38
N ALA A 59 40.82 22.69 -3.68
CA ALA A 59 40.26 21.40 -3.26
C ALA A 59 39.24 21.53 -2.11
N SER A 60 39.34 22.56 -1.26
CA SER A 60 38.34 22.85 -0.22
C SER A 60 37.06 23.53 -0.72
N LEU A 61 37.06 24.09 -1.93
CA LEU A 61 35.87 24.73 -2.53
C LEU A 61 35.13 23.83 -3.53
N ALA A 62 35.74 22.75 -4.01
CA ALA A 62 35.09 21.72 -4.82
C ALA A 62 34.33 20.67 -3.98
N GLY A 63 34.51 20.69 -2.65
CA GLY A 63 33.90 19.76 -1.69
C GLY A 63 32.59 20.22 -1.05
N CYS A 64 32.08 21.40 -1.41
CA CYS A 64 30.70 21.75 -1.10
C CYS A 64 29.78 20.95 -2.03
N ALA A 65 29.62 19.66 -1.72
CA ALA A 65 28.50 18.87 -2.20
C ALA A 65 27.26 19.74 -1.99
N SER A 66 26.70 20.23 -3.09
CA SER A 66 25.45 20.98 -3.08
C SER A 66 24.46 20.12 -2.32
N ALA A 67 24.11 20.52 -1.10
CA ALA A 67 23.06 19.87 -0.34
C ALA A 67 21.86 19.68 -1.28
N PRO A 68 21.22 18.50 -1.28
CA PRO A 68 20.10 18.24 -2.17
C PRO A 68 19.12 19.40 -2.04
N LYS A 69 18.87 20.07 -3.16
CA LYS A 69 18.02 21.26 -3.19
C LYS A 69 16.63 20.84 -2.70
N GLU A 70 16.24 21.32 -1.53
CA GLU A 70 14.96 20.99 -0.92
C GLU A 70 13.82 21.37 -1.90
N ILE A 71 13.04 20.37 -2.30
CA ILE A 71 11.91 20.57 -3.21
C ILE A 71 10.72 21.01 -2.36
N LEU A 72 10.46 22.32 -2.34
CA LEU A 72 9.32 22.88 -1.62
C LEU A 72 8.05 22.78 -2.47
N HIS A 73 7.11 21.96 -2.03
CA HIS A 73 5.75 21.93 -2.57
C HIS A 73 4.85 22.87 -1.77
N SER A 74 3.95 23.57 -2.46
CA SER A 74 2.94 24.36 -1.76
C SER A 74 1.83 23.44 -1.29
N SER A 75 1.38 23.59 -0.05
CA SER A 75 0.23 22.82 0.47
C SER A 75 -1.06 23.18 -0.25
N ALA A 76 -1.92 22.19 -0.47
CA ALA A 76 -3.30 22.38 -0.90
C ALA A 76 -4.15 22.94 0.25
N PRO A 77 -5.22 23.71 -0.03
CA PRO A 77 -6.13 24.17 1.02
C PRO A 77 -6.77 23.00 1.78
N ALA A 78 -7.30 23.29 2.97
CA ALA A 78 -7.98 22.28 3.80
C ALA A 78 -9.19 21.68 3.06
N LEU A 79 -9.99 22.55 2.43
CA LEU A 79 -11.07 22.21 1.50
C LEU A 79 -10.64 22.52 0.07
N LEU A 80 -10.77 21.54 -0.82
CA LEU A 80 -10.50 21.74 -2.25
C LEU A 80 -11.62 22.54 -2.91
N ALA A 81 -11.31 23.16 -4.04
CA ALA A 81 -12.26 24.00 -4.77
C ALA A 81 -13.55 23.23 -5.12
N GLY A 82 -14.70 23.82 -4.77
CA GLY A 82 -16.02 23.22 -4.97
C GLY A 82 -16.49 22.29 -3.85
N VAL A 83 -15.73 22.14 -2.77
CA VAL A 83 -16.09 21.32 -1.60
C VAL A 83 -16.55 22.22 -0.45
N SER A 84 -17.72 21.94 0.12
CA SER A 84 -18.19 22.57 1.36
C SER A 84 -17.84 21.70 2.58
N PRO A 85 -17.83 22.26 3.81
CA PRO A 85 -17.57 21.48 5.02
C PRO A 85 -18.50 20.27 5.19
N GLU A 86 -19.77 20.39 4.80
CA GLU A 86 -20.79 19.34 4.95
C GLU A 86 -20.50 18.14 4.05
N MET A 87 -19.90 18.36 2.88
CA MET A 87 -19.49 17.31 1.95
C MET A 87 -18.41 16.37 2.51
N ASN A 88 -17.72 16.77 3.59
CA ASN A 88 -16.77 15.94 4.32
C ASN A 88 -17.45 15.01 5.35
N SER A 89 -18.78 14.89 5.33
CA SER A 89 -19.53 13.94 6.16
C SER A 89 -20.22 12.88 5.29
N PRO A 90 -20.19 11.59 5.67
CA PRO A 90 -20.93 10.56 4.95
C PRO A 90 -22.43 10.82 4.97
N GLY A 91 -22.95 11.45 6.04
CA GLY A 91 -24.38 11.77 6.17
C GLY A 91 -24.92 12.68 5.06
N PHE A 92 -24.09 13.59 4.53
CA PHE A 92 -24.45 14.44 3.39
C PHE A 92 -24.75 13.59 2.14
N TRP A 93 -23.89 12.62 1.84
CA TRP A 93 -24.00 11.76 0.66
C TRP A 93 -25.10 10.73 0.80
N ILE A 94 -25.25 10.16 2.01
CA ILE A 94 -26.33 9.24 2.33
C ILE A 94 -27.69 9.92 2.14
N ALA A 95 -27.86 11.15 2.63
CA ALA A 95 -29.13 11.89 2.51
C ALA A 95 -29.44 12.29 1.06
N ALA A 96 -28.41 12.50 0.24
CA ALA A 96 -28.58 12.84 -1.19
C ALA A 96 -28.82 11.60 -2.07
N HIS A 97 -28.46 10.40 -1.60
CA HIS A 97 -28.61 9.17 -2.38
C HIS A 97 -30.09 8.72 -2.40
N PRO A 98 -30.66 8.33 -3.56
CA PRO A 98 -32.09 7.99 -3.67
C PRO A 98 -32.47 6.68 -2.95
N ALA A 99 -31.53 5.74 -2.86
CA ALA A 99 -31.73 4.43 -2.21
C ALA A 99 -30.48 3.97 -1.44
N PRO A 100 -30.06 4.66 -0.36
CA PRO A 100 -28.77 4.43 0.29
C PRO A 100 -28.66 3.07 0.98
N ASP A 101 -29.81 2.47 1.32
CA ASP A 101 -29.92 1.19 2.03
C ASP A 101 -30.24 0.02 1.10
N ALA A 102 -30.49 0.28 -0.19
CA ALA A 102 -30.75 -0.79 -1.16
C ALA A 102 -29.44 -1.55 -1.46
N PRO A 103 -29.44 -2.90 -1.41
CA PRO A 103 -28.30 -3.69 -1.85
C PRO A 103 -27.97 -3.39 -3.31
N VAL A 104 -26.70 -3.08 -3.59
CA VAL A 104 -26.18 -2.96 -4.96
C VAL A 104 -26.03 -4.35 -5.57
N LEU A 105 -25.46 -5.29 -4.81
CA LEU A 105 -25.45 -6.71 -5.09
C LEU A 105 -25.70 -7.48 -3.78
N ASP A 106 -26.32 -8.65 -3.89
CA ASP A 106 -26.37 -9.62 -2.80
C ASP A 106 -25.08 -10.46 -2.75
N ALA A 107 -24.98 -11.36 -1.77
CA ALA A 107 -23.80 -12.20 -1.59
C ALA A 107 -23.47 -13.03 -2.85
N ALA A 108 -24.48 -13.54 -3.56
CA ALA A 108 -24.29 -14.33 -4.77
C ALA A 108 -23.79 -13.46 -5.94
N GLY A 109 -24.28 -12.23 -6.06
CA GLY A 109 -23.80 -11.27 -7.06
C GLY A 109 -22.35 -10.83 -6.82
N ILE A 110 -21.98 -10.64 -5.54
CA ILE A 110 -20.59 -10.33 -5.15
C ILE A 110 -19.67 -11.51 -5.51
N GLU A 111 -20.09 -12.75 -5.22
CA GLU A 111 -19.32 -13.94 -5.60
C GLU A 111 -19.14 -14.04 -7.13
N ARG A 112 -20.20 -13.78 -7.91
CA ARG A 112 -20.11 -13.76 -9.39
C ARG A 112 -19.17 -12.66 -9.89
N LEU A 113 -19.20 -11.47 -9.28
CA LEU A 113 -18.28 -10.37 -9.61
C LEU A 113 -16.82 -10.76 -9.31
N ASN A 114 -16.55 -11.31 -8.14
CA ASN A 114 -15.22 -11.78 -7.74
C ASN A 114 -14.73 -12.90 -8.66
N ASN A 115 -15.59 -13.88 -9.01
CA ASN A 115 -15.24 -14.98 -9.90
C ASN A 115 -14.91 -14.50 -11.32
N ARG A 116 -15.69 -13.56 -11.89
CA ARG A 116 -15.32 -12.95 -13.18
C ARG A 116 -13.98 -12.22 -13.11
N THR A 117 -13.70 -11.56 -12.00
CA THR A 117 -12.43 -10.84 -11.78
C THR A 117 -11.25 -11.83 -11.71
N ARG A 118 -11.46 -13.04 -11.18
CA ARG A 118 -10.48 -14.15 -11.23
C ARG A 118 -10.33 -14.72 -12.64
N GLU A 119 -11.43 -14.98 -13.34
CA GLU A 119 -11.45 -15.53 -14.70
C GLU A 119 -10.71 -14.63 -15.70
N THR A 120 -10.78 -13.31 -15.51
CA THR A 120 -10.03 -12.32 -16.30
C THR A 120 -8.54 -12.20 -15.90
N GLY A 121 -8.11 -12.92 -14.87
CA GLY A 121 -6.73 -12.92 -14.37
C GLY A 121 -6.32 -11.62 -13.64
N LEU A 122 -7.29 -10.79 -13.24
CA LEU A 122 -7.02 -9.54 -12.54
C LEU A 122 -6.67 -9.77 -11.06
N ILE A 123 -7.24 -10.81 -10.46
CA ILE A 123 -6.92 -11.37 -9.13
C ILE A 123 -6.72 -12.90 -9.24
N ARG A 124 -6.16 -13.52 -8.20
CA ARG A 124 -5.83 -14.97 -8.18
C ARG A 124 -6.57 -15.72 -7.09
N ASP A 125 -7.08 -16.90 -7.43
CA ASP A 125 -7.51 -17.88 -6.43
C ASP A 125 -6.30 -18.70 -5.95
N LEU A 126 -5.92 -18.53 -4.68
CA LEU A 126 -4.79 -19.27 -4.10
C LEU A 126 -5.14 -20.71 -3.70
N SER A 127 -6.42 -21.10 -3.79
CA SER A 127 -6.82 -22.49 -3.58
C SER A 127 -6.52 -23.39 -4.79
N LEU A 128 -6.21 -22.79 -5.94
CA LEU A 128 -5.82 -23.48 -7.16
C LEU A 128 -4.29 -23.52 -7.30
N PRO A 129 -3.72 -24.57 -7.91
CA PRO A 129 -2.28 -24.65 -8.15
C PRO A 129 -1.76 -23.45 -8.97
N ILE A 130 -0.72 -22.80 -8.46
CA ILE A 130 -0.01 -21.75 -9.22
C ILE A 130 0.85 -22.41 -10.29
N LYS A 131 0.42 -22.28 -11.55
CA LYS A 131 1.17 -22.75 -12.72
C LYS A 131 2.14 -21.66 -13.15
N LYS A 132 3.39 -21.75 -12.67
CA LYS A 132 4.50 -20.89 -13.08
C LYS A 132 5.74 -21.75 -13.30
N THR A 133 6.25 -21.81 -14.53
CA THR A 133 7.48 -22.57 -14.81
C THR A 133 8.71 -21.80 -14.34
N GLY A 134 9.84 -22.50 -14.18
CA GLY A 134 11.10 -21.85 -13.84
C GLY A 134 11.54 -20.82 -14.89
N GLU A 135 11.34 -21.13 -16.17
CA GLU A 135 11.64 -20.23 -17.29
C GLU A 135 10.79 -18.96 -17.24
N GLU A 136 9.48 -19.09 -17.00
CA GLU A 136 8.58 -17.95 -16.89
C GLU A 136 8.94 -17.06 -15.70
N LEU A 137 9.36 -17.64 -14.57
CA LEU A 137 9.77 -16.87 -13.40
C LEU A 137 11.10 -16.15 -13.64
N ALA A 138 12.09 -16.83 -14.23
CA ALA A 138 13.35 -16.21 -14.63
C ALA A 138 13.14 -15.05 -15.62
N LYS A 139 12.19 -15.21 -16.55
CA LYS A 139 11.82 -14.17 -17.50
C LYS A 139 11.18 -12.95 -16.82
N ASP A 140 10.33 -13.14 -15.82
CA ASP A 140 9.77 -12.03 -15.04
C ASP A 140 10.87 -11.24 -14.32
N PHE A 141 11.84 -11.95 -13.73
CA PHE A 141 12.99 -11.35 -13.07
C PHE A 141 13.87 -10.57 -14.04
N GLN A 142 14.19 -11.15 -15.20
CA GLN A 142 14.94 -10.46 -16.24
C GLN A 142 14.18 -9.24 -16.79
N GLY A 143 12.88 -9.36 -17.00
CA GLY A 143 12.04 -8.25 -17.46
C GLY A 143 12.05 -7.06 -16.48
N THR A 144 12.10 -7.35 -15.18
CA THR A 144 12.23 -6.32 -14.13
C THR A 144 13.58 -5.61 -14.20
N ILE A 145 14.67 -6.36 -14.34
CA ILE A 145 16.03 -5.81 -14.49
C ILE A 145 16.12 -4.96 -15.77
N ASP A 146 15.58 -5.44 -16.88
CA ASP A 146 15.55 -4.76 -18.16
C ASP A 146 14.77 -3.44 -18.10
N TRP A 147 13.61 -3.44 -17.42
CA TRP A 147 12.82 -2.22 -17.22
C TRP A 147 13.62 -1.17 -16.45
N ILE A 148 14.26 -1.55 -15.34
CA ILE A 148 15.05 -0.65 -14.50
C ILE A 148 16.25 -0.09 -15.26
N SER A 149 16.97 -0.93 -16.00
CA SER A 149 18.17 -0.50 -16.75
C SER A 149 17.84 0.51 -17.86
N LYS A 150 16.64 0.41 -18.46
CA LYS A 150 16.14 1.33 -19.49
C LYS A 150 15.53 2.60 -18.89
N ALA A 151 15.07 2.53 -17.65
CA ALA A 151 14.44 3.66 -16.97
C ALA A 151 15.45 4.76 -16.60
N ARG A 152 14.95 5.99 -16.49
CA ARG A 152 15.71 7.12 -15.96
C ARG A 152 15.28 7.36 -14.52
N ILE A 153 15.72 6.47 -13.63
CA ILE A 153 15.41 6.49 -12.20
C ILE A 153 16.67 6.69 -11.35
N TYR A 154 16.46 7.12 -10.12
CA TYR A 154 17.48 7.61 -9.20
C TYR A 154 17.39 6.90 -7.85
N GLN A 155 18.52 6.74 -7.20
CA GLN A 155 18.62 6.26 -5.82
C GLN A 155 18.21 7.39 -4.85
N SER A 156 17.98 7.03 -3.58
CA SER A 156 17.71 7.97 -2.47
C SER A 156 18.76 9.08 -2.32
N ASN A 157 20.03 8.78 -2.65
CA ASN A 157 21.13 9.75 -2.65
C ASN A 157 21.18 10.67 -3.89
N GLY A 158 20.20 10.57 -4.79
CA GLY A 158 20.08 11.38 -6.02
C GLY A 158 20.94 10.90 -7.20
N LYS A 159 21.77 9.85 -7.03
CA LYS A 159 22.54 9.27 -8.15
C LYS A 159 21.63 8.47 -9.06
N ARG A 160 21.87 8.55 -10.37
CA ARG A 160 21.18 7.69 -11.33
C ARG A 160 21.52 6.22 -11.05
N VAL A 161 20.53 5.34 -11.18
CA VAL A 161 20.74 3.89 -11.08
C VAL A 161 21.76 3.44 -12.14
N SER A 162 22.78 2.71 -11.69
CA SER A 162 23.88 2.20 -12.51
C SER A 162 23.86 0.67 -12.53
N ALA A 163 24.60 0.07 -13.47
CA ALA A 163 24.84 -1.37 -13.49
C ALA A 163 25.44 -1.87 -12.17
N SER A 164 26.44 -1.16 -11.64
CA SER A 164 27.08 -1.51 -10.36
C SER A 164 26.15 -1.49 -9.14
N PHE A 165 25.08 -0.70 -9.17
CA PHE A 165 24.05 -0.72 -8.14
C PHE A 165 23.13 -1.94 -8.31
N MET A 166 22.78 -2.27 -9.56
CA MET A 166 21.84 -3.34 -9.87
C MET A 166 22.45 -4.74 -9.83
N GLU A 167 23.73 -4.91 -10.18
CA GLU A 167 24.45 -6.18 -10.21
C GLU A 167 24.32 -7.00 -8.89
N PRO A 168 24.60 -6.44 -7.70
CA PRO A 168 24.44 -7.20 -6.46
C PRO A 168 22.97 -7.57 -6.18
N ILE A 169 22.01 -6.71 -6.54
CA ILE A 169 20.57 -7.01 -6.34
C ILE A 169 20.13 -8.11 -7.30
N ALA A 170 20.56 -8.06 -8.56
CA ALA A 170 20.28 -9.10 -9.56
C ALA A 170 20.89 -10.45 -9.16
N ALA A 171 22.10 -10.45 -8.58
CA ALA A 171 22.71 -11.66 -8.01
C ALA A 171 21.87 -12.22 -6.85
N GLN A 172 21.30 -11.35 -6.00
CA GLN A 172 20.42 -11.76 -4.90
C GLN A 172 19.09 -12.36 -5.36
N MET A 173 18.57 -11.98 -6.54
CA MET A 173 17.38 -12.60 -7.12
C MET A 173 17.57 -14.10 -7.43
N ASN A 174 18.82 -14.58 -7.46
CA ASN A 174 19.16 -15.99 -7.59
C ASN A 174 18.51 -16.68 -8.82
N SER A 175 18.39 -15.95 -9.94
CA SER A 175 17.66 -16.43 -11.12
C SER A 175 18.27 -17.69 -11.73
N GLY A 176 19.59 -17.87 -11.61
CA GLY A 176 20.30 -19.05 -12.13
C GLY A 176 20.01 -20.36 -11.38
N SER A 177 19.46 -20.29 -10.17
CA SER A 177 19.12 -21.47 -9.37
C SER A 177 17.62 -21.81 -9.44
N ILE A 178 16.84 -21.12 -10.27
CA ILE A 178 15.41 -21.42 -10.43
C ILE A 178 15.29 -22.80 -11.10
N PRO A 179 14.66 -23.79 -10.45
CA PRO A 179 14.47 -25.11 -11.05
C PRO A 179 13.47 -25.04 -12.22
N ALA A 180 13.57 -25.97 -13.17
CA ALA A 180 12.62 -26.04 -14.30
C ALA A 180 11.16 -26.16 -13.82
N ILE A 181 10.95 -26.93 -12.74
CA ILE A 181 9.67 -27.08 -12.06
C ILE A 181 9.75 -26.35 -10.72
N VAL A 182 8.98 -25.28 -10.58
CA VAL A 182 8.84 -24.55 -9.32
C VAL A 182 7.97 -25.38 -8.37
N VAL A 183 8.47 -25.64 -7.16
CA VAL A 183 7.71 -26.29 -6.07
C VAL A 183 7.23 -25.20 -5.12
N PRO A 184 5.94 -24.81 -5.16
CA PRO A 184 5.45 -23.72 -4.34
C PRO A 184 5.35 -24.11 -2.86
N ARG A 185 5.58 -23.15 -1.95
CA ARG A 185 5.35 -23.33 -0.51
C ARG A 185 4.24 -22.40 -0.04
N SER A 186 3.24 -22.94 0.64
CA SER A 186 2.03 -22.22 1.05
C SER A 186 2.18 -21.67 2.47
N GLY A 187 1.48 -20.57 2.78
CA GLY A 187 1.55 -20.01 4.12
C GLY A 187 0.91 -18.63 4.23
N PHE A 188 1.24 -17.95 5.32
CA PHE A 188 0.65 -16.65 5.67
C PHE A 188 1.73 -15.69 6.16
N LEU A 189 1.46 -14.39 6.05
CA LEU A 189 2.30 -13.36 6.65
C LEU A 189 1.96 -13.22 8.13
N ALA A 190 2.95 -13.30 9.01
CA ALA A 190 2.74 -13.14 10.45
C ALA A 190 2.79 -11.67 10.91
N GLU A 191 3.29 -10.78 10.07
CA GLU A 191 3.41 -9.36 10.32
C GLU A 191 3.13 -8.54 9.06
N ARG A 192 2.97 -7.23 9.23
CA ARG A 192 2.80 -6.32 8.09
C ARG A 192 4.13 -6.17 7.37
N VAL A 193 4.12 -6.34 6.05
CA VAL A 193 5.35 -6.24 5.26
C VAL A 193 5.20 -5.34 4.04
N ASN A 194 6.33 -4.76 3.64
CA ASN A 194 6.48 -4.16 2.33
C ASN A 194 6.84 -5.25 1.32
N CYS A 195 5.92 -5.52 0.40
CA CYS A 195 6.17 -6.31 -0.79
C CYS A 195 6.90 -5.44 -1.82
N ARG A 196 8.08 -5.88 -2.23
CA ARG A 196 9.04 -5.12 -3.03
C ARG A 196 9.14 -5.68 -4.45
N VAL A 197 9.44 -4.81 -5.41
CA VAL A 197 9.70 -5.23 -6.80
C VAL A 197 11.05 -5.96 -6.91
N LEU A 198 12.03 -5.57 -6.10
CA LEU A 198 13.36 -6.19 -5.98
C LEU A 198 13.63 -6.60 -4.53
N PRO A 199 14.51 -7.58 -4.26
CA PRO A 199 14.87 -8.00 -2.90
C PRO A 199 15.80 -6.98 -2.21
N THR A 200 15.29 -5.76 -1.98
CA THR A 200 16.01 -4.67 -1.32
C THR A 200 15.05 -3.73 -0.59
N ASN A 201 15.57 -3.13 0.48
CA ASN A 201 14.91 -2.03 1.21
C ASN A 201 15.22 -0.66 0.61
N GLU A 202 16.16 -0.57 -0.33
CA GLU A 202 16.46 0.67 -1.05
C GLU A 202 15.25 1.10 -1.91
N GLY A 203 15.04 2.42 -2.01
CA GLY A 203 14.02 3.01 -2.87
C GLY A 203 14.59 3.53 -4.18
N LEU A 204 13.80 3.49 -5.25
CA LEU A 204 14.13 4.08 -6.55
C LEU A 204 13.08 5.10 -6.96
N PHE A 205 13.52 6.27 -7.44
CA PHE A 205 12.68 7.45 -7.61
C PHE A 205 12.80 8.04 -9.01
N ASP A 206 11.78 8.77 -9.45
CA ASP A 206 11.72 9.34 -10.79
C ASP A 206 12.64 10.57 -10.95
N GLU A 207 12.92 11.29 -9.86
CA GLU A 207 13.74 12.50 -9.85
C GLU A 207 14.77 12.48 -8.70
N PRO A 208 15.95 13.12 -8.86
CA PRO A 208 16.88 13.30 -7.76
C PRO A 208 16.23 14.08 -6.60
N GLY A 209 16.25 13.50 -5.40
CA GLY A 209 15.66 14.12 -4.20
C GLY A 209 14.15 13.91 -4.04
N ASP A 210 13.51 13.16 -4.94
CA ASP A 210 12.18 12.61 -4.67
C ASP A 210 12.28 11.52 -3.60
N VAL A 211 11.34 11.54 -2.65
CA VAL A 211 11.22 10.62 -1.52
C VAL A 211 9.79 10.10 -1.35
N TYR A 212 8.86 10.52 -2.21
CA TYR A 212 7.44 10.25 -2.05
C TYR A 212 7.00 9.00 -2.82
N ILE A 213 7.57 8.76 -3.99
CA ILE A 213 7.16 7.69 -4.91
C ILE A 213 8.31 6.70 -5.08
N ASP A 214 8.38 5.73 -4.17
CA ASP A 214 9.32 4.62 -4.29
C ASP A 214 8.82 3.60 -5.32
N ASN A 215 9.42 3.60 -6.49
CA ASN A 215 9.10 2.69 -7.59
C ASN A 215 9.34 1.21 -7.27
N LEU A 216 10.11 0.88 -6.21
CA LEU A 216 10.30 -0.50 -5.76
C LEU A 216 9.26 -0.95 -4.72
N GLN A 217 8.44 -0.03 -4.19
CA GLN A 217 7.31 -0.40 -3.33
C GLN A 217 6.16 -0.91 -4.20
N ALA A 218 5.93 -2.23 -4.18
CA ALA A 218 4.82 -2.83 -4.90
C ALA A 218 3.50 -2.71 -4.11
N SER A 219 3.52 -3.10 -2.84
CA SER A 219 2.40 -2.92 -1.90
C SER A 219 2.83 -3.22 -0.47
N SER A 220 2.16 -2.64 0.53
CA SER A 220 2.09 -3.19 1.88
C SER A 220 1.12 -4.38 1.90
N LEU A 221 1.40 -5.41 2.70
CA LEU A 221 0.51 -6.55 2.94
C LEU A 221 0.26 -6.70 4.44
N GLU A 222 -0.98 -7.00 4.83
CA GLU A 222 -1.39 -7.11 6.23
C GLU A 222 -0.95 -8.45 6.85
N PRO A 223 -0.78 -8.52 8.18
CA PRO A 223 -0.73 -9.80 8.88
C PRO A 223 -1.94 -10.66 8.51
N GLY A 224 -1.73 -11.97 8.37
CA GLY A 224 -2.73 -12.93 7.94
C GLY A 224 -2.94 -13.01 6.42
N THR A 225 -2.27 -12.18 5.62
CA THR A 225 -2.35 -12.30 4.15
C THR A 225 -1.84 -13.67 3.69
N ALA A 226 -2.68 -14.41 2.98
CA ALA A 226 -2.30 -15.68 2.35
C ALA A 226 -1.29 -15.46 1.22
N ALA A 227 -0.25 -16.29 1.18
CA ALA A 227 0.81 -16.19 0.19
C ALA A 227 1.37 -17.56 -0.21
N ILE A 228 1.84 -17.64 -1.45
CA ILE A 228 2.54 -18.79 -2.01
C ILE A 228 3.94 -18.35 -2.42
N VAL A 229 4.96 -18.96 -1.83
CA VAL A 229 6.38 -18.73 -2.15
C VAL A 229 6.73 -19.50 -3.42
N LEU A 230 7.35 -18.81 -4.38
CA LEU A 230 7.85 -19.39 -5.63
C LEU A 230 9.38 -19.47 -5.70
N HIS A 231 10.08 -18.58 -4.98
CA HIS A 231 11.54 -18.53 -5.03
C HIS A 231 12.14 -17.90 -3.78
N THR A 232 13.44 -18.14 -3.56
CA THR A 232 14.20 -17.63 -2.41
C THR A 232 15.48 -16.96 -2.91
N SER A 233 15.86 -15.83 -2.30
CA SER A 233 17.11 -15.13 -2.62
C SER A 233 18.34 -15.99 -2.29
N THR A 234 19.50 -15.61 -2.83
CA THR A 234 20.76 -16.34 -2.65
C THR A 234 21.15 -16.51 -1.18
N ASP A 235 20.87 -15.51 -0.34
CA ASP A 235 21.16 -15.50 1.09
C ASP A 235 20.01 -16.03 1.97
N GLY A 236 18.87 -16.41 1.38
CA GLY A 236 17.69 -16.84 2.11
C GLY A 236 16.91 -15.73 2.83
N ALA A 237 17.34 -14.46 2.74
CA ALA A 237 16.72 -13.35 3.46
C ALA A 237 15.40 -12.87 2.82
N TRP A 238 15.17 -13.18 1.54
CA TRP A 238 13.99 -12.76 0.80
C TRP A 238 13.26 -13.93 0.14
N LEU A 239 11.94 -13.85 0.12
CA LEU A 239 11.06 -14.78 -0.58
C LEU A 239 10.32 -14.02 -1.68
N TYR A 240 10.30 -14.58 -2.90
CA TYR A 240 9.40 -14.11 -3.94
C TYR A 240 8.05 -14.82 -3.79
N ILE A 241 7.02 -14.05 -3.47
CA ILE A 241 5.68 -14.55 -3.17
C ILE A 241 4.66 -14.15 -4.23
N VAL A 242 3.57 -14.90 -4.23
CA VAL A 242 2.32 -14.64 -4.92
C VAL A 242 1.20 -14.56 -3.90
N THR A 243 0.40 -13.50 -3.95
CA THR A 243 -0.87 -13.34 -3.21
C THR A 243 -2.04 -13.26 -4.19
N GLU A 244 -3.27 -13.20 -3.68
CA GLU A 244 -4.47 -12.96 -4.50
C GLU A 244 -4.37 -11.69 -5.35
N LEU A 245 -3.66 -10.65 -4.87
CA LEU A 245 -3.65 -9.33 -5.51
C LEU A 245 -2.32 -8.92 -6.16
N ILE A 246 -1.18 -9.41 -5.65
CA ILE A 246 0.15 -8.96 -6.09
C ILE A 246 1.22 -10.04 -5.91
N SER A 247 2.33 -9.90 -6.64
CA SER A 247 3.56 -10.68 -6.44
C SER A 247 4.72 -9.75 -6.13
N GLY A 248 5.72 -10.26 -5.41
CA GLY A 248 6.94 -9.50 -5.14
C GLY A 248 7.79 -10.15 -4.05
N TRP A 249 8.86 -9.47 -3.68
CA TRP A 249 9.83 -9.90 -2.67
C TRP A 249 9.41 -9.42 -1.28
N ILE A 250 9.45 -10.31 -0.29
CA ILE A 250 9.24 -9.99 1.12
C ILE A 250 10.40 -10.54 1.97
N PRO A 251 10.64 -10.00 3.18
CA PRO A 251 11.56 -10.61 4.13
C PRO A 251 11.13 -12.03 4.50
N ALA A 252 12.03 -13.01 4.44
CA ALA A 252 11.73 -14.40 4.76
C ALA A 252 11.26 -14.60 6.21
N SER A 253 11.71 -13.74 7.13
CA SER A 253 11.31 -13.76 8.55
C SER A 253 9.82 -13.49 8.78
N SER A 254 9.14 -12.87 7.81
CA SER A 254 7.73 -12.50 7.93
C SER A 254 6.75 -13.60 7.52
N PHE A 255 7.24 -14.64 6.83
CA PHE A 255 6.43 -15.71 6.29
C PHE A 255 6.38 -16.89 7.27
N ALA A 256 5.18 -17.39 7.51
CA ALA A 256 4.90 -18.59 8.29
C ALA A 256 4.41 -19.68 7.34
N GLU A 257 5.22 -20.73 7.17
CA GLU A 257 4.92 -21.83 6.25
C GLU A 257 3.85 -22.76 6.83
N ALA A 258 2.88 -23.13 6.02
CA ALA A 258 1.82 -24.09 6.36
C ALA A 258 1.82 -25.23 5.34
N ASP A 259 1.51 -26.44 5.80
CA ASP A 259 1.17 -27.51 4.87
C ASP A 259 -0.07 -27.14 4.05
N LEU A 260 -0.26 -27.79 2.90
CA LEU A 260 -1.33 -27.44 1.97
C LEU A 260 -2.73 -27.61 2.57
N GLU A 261 -2.94 -28.60 3.43
CA GLU A 261 -4.25 -28.85 4.04
C GLU A 261 -4.60 -27.71 5.01
N THR A 262 -3.69 -27.39 5.92
CA THR A 262 -3.81 -26.27 6.86
C THR A 262 -4.01 -24.95 6.13
N PHE A 263 -3.21 -24.70 5.08
CA PHE A 263 -3.33 -23.50 4.26
C PHE A 263 -4.71 -23.36 3.61
N LEU A 264 -5.21 -24.41 2.96
CA LEU A 264 -6.49 -24.39 2.26
C LEU A 264 -7.67 -24.25 3.23
N ALA A 265 -7.64 -24.95 4.37
CA ALA A 265 -8.66 -24.83 5.39
C ALA A 265 -8.74 -23.39 5.92
N ARG A 266 -7.58 -22.79 6.19
CA ARG A 266 -7.49 -21.42 6.70
C ARG A 266 -7.87 -20.37 5.67
N TYR A 267 -7.41 -20.51 4.43
CA TYR A 267 -7.70 -19.57 3.34
C TYR A 267 -9.20 -19.54 3.00
N ARG A 268 -9.86 -20.70 2.98
CA ARG A 268 -11.31 -20.80 2.69
C ARG A 268 -12.20 -20.28 3.82
N SER A 269 -11.66 -20.18 5.02
CA SER A 269 -12.37 -19.67 6.20
C SER A 269 -12.27 -18.13 6.33
N ALA A 270 -11.80 -17.43 5.29
CA ALA A 270 -11.75 -15.98 5.27
C ALA A 270 -13.14 -15.34 5.48
N ASN A 271 -13.13 -14.09 5.92
CA ASN A 271 -14.28 -13.21 6.16
C ASN A 271 -15.26 -13.68 7.24
N GLN A 272 -14.82 -14.44 8.24
CA GLN A 272 -15.65 -14.69 9.42
C GLN A 272 -15.75 -13.45 10.32
N LEU A 273 -14.68 -12.67 10.41
CA LEU A 273 -14.62 -11.39 11.10
C LEU A 273 -13.87 -10.38 10.24
N ALA A 274 -14.54 -9.33 9.78
CA ALA A 274 -13.95 -8.29 8.93
C ALA A 274 -13.73 -6.99 9.70
N VAL A 275 -12.56 -6.37 9.51
CA VAL A 275 -12.23 -5.06 10.09
C VAL A 275 -12.95 -3.95 9.35
N VAL A 276 -13.78 -3.20 10.07
CA VAL A 276 -14.55 -2.05 9.56
C VAL A 276 -14.07 -0.72 10.17
N ALA A 277 -13.22 -0.73 11.19
CA ALA A 277 -12.51 0.47 11.61
C ALA A 277 -11.42 0.86 10.60
N ALA A 278 -11.05 2.15 10.55
CA ALA A 278 -9.91 2.60 9.77
C ALA A 278 -8.61 1.88 10.20
N ARG A 279 -8.46 1.69 11.50
CA ARG A 279 -7.43 0.85 12.16
C ARG A 279 -8.07 0.19 13.37
N ALA A 280 -7.87 -1.12 13.51
CA ALA A 280 -8.28 -1.89 14.68
C ALA A 280 -7.03 -2.34 15.44
N ASP A 281 -6.86 -1.87 16.67
CA ASP A 281 -5.75 -2.29 17.52
C ASP A 281 -5.95 -3.74 17.96
N LEU A 282 -4.84 -4.49 17.96
CA LEU A 282 -4.76 -5.86 18.42
C LEU A 282 -4.15 -5.90 19.82
N TRP A 283 -4.63 -6.82 20.64
CA TRP A 283 -4.13 -7.09 21.98
C TRP A 283 -3.84 -8.59 22.18
N ASP A 284 -2.73 -8.91 22.84
CA ASP A 284 -2.29 -10.31 23.08
C ASP A 284 -2.72 -10.86 24.45
N ASP A 285 -3.27 -10.03 25.35
CA ASP A 285 -3.66 -10.41 26.71
C ASP A 285 -5.13 -10.14 26.99
N GLU A 286 -5.66 -10.77 28.04
CA GLU A 286 -7.08 -10.72 28.40
C GLU A 286 -7.52 -9.36 28.93
N ASN A 287 -6.58 -8.61 29.51
CA ASN A 287 -6.81 -7.27 30.03
C ASN A 287 -6.66 -6.17 28.97
N ASN A 288 -6.31 -6.53 27.72
CA ASN A 288 -6.06 -5.59 26.62
C ASN A 288 -5.00 -4.52 26.99
N THR A 289 -3.87 -4.96 27.53
CA THR A 289 -2.75 -4.09 27.95
C THR A 289 -1.45 -4.34 27.19
N VAL A 290 -1.34 -5.46 26.49
CA VAL A 290 -0.21 -5.85 25.66
C VAL A 290 -0.55 -5.58 24.20
N TYR A 291 -0.12 -4.42 23.70
CA TYR A 291 -0.35 -4.00 22.33
C TYR A 291 0.38 -4.91 21.33
N ALA A 292 -0.38 -5.45 20.38
CA ALA A 292 0.03 -6.48 19.44
C ALA A 292 0.16 -5.96 17.98
N GLY A 293 -0.01 -4.65 17.78
CA GLY A 293 -0.10 -4.02 16.46
C GLY A 293 -1.54 -3.64 16.13
N TYR A 294 -1.82 -3.42 14.84
CA TYR A 294 -3.15 -3.10 14.34
C TYR A 294 -3.39 -3.79 13.01
N LEU A 295 -4.67 -3.91 12.60
CA LEU A 295 -5.10 -4.25 11.25
C LEU A 295 -5.77 -3.06 10.59
N ARG A 296 -5.66 -2.96 9.27
CA ARG A 296 -6.40 -1.96 8.48
C ARG A 296 -7.79 -2.48 8.09
N MET A 297 -8.68 -1.53 7.80
CA MET A 297 -9.99 -1.78 7.18
C MET A 297 -9.90 -2.81 6.05
N GLY A 298 -10.84 -3.76 6.02
CA GLY A 298 -10.89 -4.83 5.04
C GLY A 298 -10.01 -6.05 5.36
N SER A 299 -9.21 -6.01 6.43
CA SER A 299 -8.52 -7.21 6.93
C SER A 299 -9.51 -8.22 7.48
N SER A 300 -9.16 -9.50 7.38
CA SER A 300 -10.02 -10.60 7.79
C SER A 300 -9.36 -11.50 8.83
N LEU A 301 -10.14 -11.93 9.82
CA LEU A 301 -9.74 -12.86 10.87
C LEU A 301 -10.73 -14.03 10.97
N LEU A 302 -10.35 -15.08 11.72
CA LEU A 302 -11.34 -16.07 12.19
C LEU A 302 -11.95 -15.57 13.47
N SER A 303 -13.28 -15.64 13.54
CA SER A 303 -13.98 -15.41 14.80
C SER A 303 -13.73 -16.60 15.73
N LEU A 304 -13.42 -16.33 16.98
CA LEU A 304 -13.39 -17.33 18.04
C LEU A 304 -14.54 -17.05 19.00
N PRO A 305 -15.05 -18.06 19.72
CA PRO A 305 -16.03 -17.82 20.77
C PRO A 305 -15.50 -16.78 21.76
N ASP A 306 -16.30 -15.75 22.02
CA ASP A 306 -15.98 -14.76 23.04
C ASP A 306 -15.89 -15.47 24.40
N GLY A 307 -14.91 -15.08 25.21
CA GLY A 307 -14.93 -15.42 26.64
C GLY A 307 -15.99 -14.58 27.35
N GLU A 308 -16.43 -14.97 28.55
CA GLU A 308 -17.36 -14.16 29.37
C GLU A 308 -16.76 -12.82 29.86
N GLU A 309 -15.52 -12.52 29.46
CA GLU A 309 -14.74 -11.37 29.89
C GLU A 309 -15.15 -10.06 29.19
N ASN A 310 -15.03 -8.94 29.89
CA ASN A 310 -15.23 -7.58 29.36
C ASN A 310 -16.63 -7.27 28.77
N GLY A 311 -17.65 -8.07 29.07
CA GLY A 311 -19.05 -7.76 28.74
C GLY A 311 -19.34 -7.61 27.24
N GLY A 312 -18.54 -8.26 26.37
CA GLY A 312 -18.71 -8.22 24.92
C GLY A 312 -18.14 -6.98 24.22
N ALA A 313 -17.39 -6.12 24.92
CA ALA A 313 -16.73 -4.95 24.34
C ALA A 313 -15.56 -5.29 23.40
N TYR A 314 -15.01 -6.51 23.52
CA TYR A 314 -13.93 -7.02 22.70
C TYR A 314 -14.32 -8.37 22.10
N ARG A 315 -13.82 -8.63 20.89
CA ARG A 315 -13.94 -9.92 20.19
C ARG A 315 -12.62 -10.68 20.31
N ARG A 316 -12.72 -11.99 20.52
CA ARG A 316 -11.57 -12.90 20.36
C ARG A 316 -11.52 -13.37 18.92
N ALA A 317 -10.33 -13.33 18.33
CA ALA A 317 -10.12 -13.75 16.96
C ALA A 317 -8.81 -14.51 16.80
N SER A 318 -8.73 -15.31 15.75
CA SER A 318 -7.50 -15.97 15.35
C SER A 318 -6.88 -15.26 14.16
N LEU A 319 -5.57 -15.02 14.24
CA LEU A 319 -4.73 -14.45 13.20
C LEU A 319 -3.54 -15.40 12.94
N PRO A 320 -3.15 -15.62 11.68
CA PRO A 320 -1.93 -16.37 11.38
C PRO A 320 -0.71 -15.75 12.07
N GLY A 321 0.03 -16.57 12.80
CA GLY A 321 1.30 -16.25 13.44
C GLY A 321 2.42 -17.16 12.97
N ARG A 322 3.63 -16.90 13.47
CA ARG A 322 4.86 -17.63 13.12
C ARG A 322 5.52 -18.17 14.37
N SER A 323 5.81 -19.46 14.40
CA SER A 323 6.65 -20.07 15.44
C SER A 323 8.13 -19.65 15.27
N PRO A 324 8.99 -19.88 16.29
CA PRO A 324 10.44 -19.67 16.14
C PRO A 324 11.04 -20.42 14.94
N ASP A 325 10.53 -21.62 14.65
CA ASP A 325 10.97 -22.48 13.54
C ASP A 325 10.43 -22.04 12.17
N GLY A 326 9.59 -20.99 12.12
CA GLY A 326 9.03 -20.45 10.88
C GLY A 326 7.79 -21.15 10.37
N VAL A 327 7.15 -21.97 11.22
CA VAL A 327 5.93 -22.69 10.90
C VAL A 327 4.71 -21.85 11.31
N TYR A 328 3.64 -21.99 10.54
CA TYR A 328 2.32 -21.47 10.84
C TYR A 328 1.82 -21.88 12.22
N ILE A 329 1.31 -20.91 12.97
CA ILE A 329 0.55 -21.12 14.21
C ILE A 329 -0.67 -20.21 14.21
N GLU A 330 -1.72 -20.60 14.93
CA GLU A 330 -2.82 -19.70 15.24
C GLU A 330 -2.41 -18.81 16.43
N ARG A 331 -2.46 -17.49 16.23
CA ARG A 331 -2.28 -16.51 17.29
C ARG A 331 -3.64 -15.94 17.66
N ILE A 332 -3.99 -16.07 18.94
CA ILE A 332 -5.21 -15.48 19.48
C ILE A 332 -4.94 -14.00 19.74
N VAL A 333 -5.78 -13.14 19.17
CA VAL A 333 -5.76 -11.70 19.38
C VAL A 333 -7.13 -11.22 19.86
N ARG A 334 -7.15 -10.09 20.55
CA ARG A 334 -8.36 -9.37 20.95
C ARG A 334 -8.40 -8.00 20.27
N LEU A 335 -9.59 -7.54 19.94
CA LEU A 335 -9.87 -6.27 19.26
C LEU A 335 -11.26 -5.78 19.67
N ARG A 336 -11.53 -4.48 19.56
CA ARG A 336 -12.82 -3.93 19.99
C ARG A 336 -13.95 -4.46 19.10
N ALA A 337 -15.08 -4.77 19.72
CA ALA A 337 -16.25 -5.26 19.00
C ALA A 337 -16.82 -4.24 18.00
N GLU A 338 -16.66 -2.94 18.26
CA GLU A 338 -17.08 -1.86 17.35
C GLU A 338 -16.20 -1.73 16.08
N ASP A 339 -14.99 -2.28 16.11
CA ASP A 339 -14.02 -2.17 15.02
C ASP A 339 -14.20 -3.26 13.95
N VAL A 340 -15.06 -4.25 14.20
CA VAL A 340 -15.28 -5.42 13.36
C VAL A 340 -16.76 -5.72 13.15
N THR A 341 -17.04 -6.47 12.09
CA THR A 341 -18.33 -7.13 11.86
C THR A 341 -18.13 -8.63 11.70
N GLU A 342 -19.08 -9.43 12.19
CA GLU A 342 -19.18 -10.82 11.76
C GLU A 342 -19.52 -10.84 10.26
N GLY A 343 -18.88 -11.72 9.50
CA GLY A 343 -19.02 -11.72 8.05
C GLY A 343 -18.43 -10.47 7.40
N VAL A 344 -19.21 -9.90 6.48
CA VAL A 344 -18.97 -8.62 5.81
C VAL A 344 -20.22 -7.75 5.92
N LEU A 345 -20.06 -6.44 5.73
CA LEU A 345 -21.19 -5.52 5.66
C LEU A 345 -22.03 -5.78 4.40
N PRO A 346 -23.36 -5.58 4.43
CA PRO A 346 -24.17 -5.55 3.23
C PRO A 346 -23.63 -4.54 2.20
N TYR A 347 -23.53 -4.93 0.93
CA TYR A 347 -23.05 -4.01 -0.10
C TYR A 347 -24.13 -2.99 -0.48
N THR A 348 -24.17 -1.87 0.26
CA THR A 348 -25.09 -0.74 0.05
C THR A 348 -24.28 0.56 -0.10
N PRO A 349 -24.83 1.60 -0.77
CA PRO A 349 -24.18 2.90 -0.84
C PRO A 349 -23.90 3.50 0.55
N ARG A 350 -24.80 3.32 1.53
CA ARG A 350 -24.58 3.73 2.93
C ARG A 350 -23.29 3.17 3.49
N HIS A 351 -23.12 1.85 3.47
CA HIS A 351 -21.94 1.23 4.06
C HIS A 351 -20.65 1.67 3.35
N ILE A 352 -20.69 1.83 2.02
CA ILE A 352 -19.54 2.34 1.27
C ILE A 352 -19.19 3.77 1.69
N TYR A 353 -20.18 4.67 1.81
CA TYR A 353 -19.93 6.03 2.30
C TYR A 353 -19.37 6.01 3.73
N GLU A 354 -19.99 5.28 4.65
CA GLU A 354 -19.53 5.20 6.04
C GLU A 354 -18.08 4.67 6.12
N GLN A 355 -17.73 3.63 5.36
CA GLN A 355 -16.36 3.09 5.34
C GLN A 355 -15.37 4.06 4.68
N ALA A 356 -15.71 4.62 3.52
CA ALA A 356 -14.83 5.55 2.81
C ALA A 356 -14.51 6.80 3.66
N PHE A 357 -15.49 7.31 4.41
CA PHE A 357 -15.32 8.51 5.22
C PHE A 357 -14.60 8.27 6.55
N LYS A 358 -14.56 7.04 7.09
CA LYS A 358 -13.64 6.71 8.21
C LYS A 358 -12.16 6.93 7.85
N LEU A 359 -11.83 6.88 6.56
CA LEU A 359 -10.49 7.11 6.03
C LEU A 359 -10.25 8.56 5.57
N LEU A 360 -11.23 9.46 5.72
CA LEU A 360 -11.08 10.87 5.34
C LEU A 360 -9.93 11.50 6.13
N HIS A 361 -9.08 12.26 5.45
CA HIS A 361 -7.85 12.89 5.97
C HIS A 361 -6.74 11.93 6.42
N ALA A 362 -6.92 10.62 6.30
CA ALA A 362 -5.83 9.68 6.51
C ALA A 362 -4.67 9.99 5.54
N PRO A 363 -3.40 9.96 5.98
CA PRO A 363 -2.27 10.32 5.13
C PRO A 363 -2.16 9.43 3.87
N TYR A 364 -1.63 10.00 2.80
CA TYR A 364 -1.30 9.23 1.60
C TYR A 364 0.00 8.45 1.81
N GLY A 365 -0.01 7.15 1.47
CA GLY A 365 1.19 6.31 1.48
C GLY A 365 1.33 5.54 0.16
N TRP A 366 2.32 5.92 -0.66
CA TRP A 366 2.60 5.24 -1.93
C TRP A 366 2.85 3.75 -1.69
N GLY A 367 2.13 2.89 -2.40
CA GLY A 367 2.25 1.45 -2.23
C GLY A 367 2.00 0.98 -0.79
N GLY A 368 1.31 1.78 0.03
CA GLY A 368 1.04 1.51 1.43
C GLY A 368 2.20 1.72 2.42
N LEU A 369 3.23 2.47 2.02
CA LEU A 369 4.29 2.91 2.94
C LEU A 369 3.71 3.61 4.18
N PHE A 370 4.46 3.57 5.28
CA PHE A 370 4.12 4.17 6.57
C PHE A 370 2.87 3.59 7.26
N GLY A 371 2.35 2.44 6.77
CA GLY A 371 1.10 1.88 7.28
C GLY A 371 -0.14 2.64 6.80
N GLU A 372 0.00 3.32 5.66
CA GLU A 372 -1.05 4.13 5.03
C GLU A 372 -1.51 3.51 3.71
N ARG A 373 -2.21 4.29 2.87
CA ARG A 373 -2.81 3.79 1.63
C ARG A 373 -2.68 4.77 0.48
N ASP A 374 -2.43 4.23 -0.71
CA ASP A 374 -2.55 4.98 -1.96
C ASP A 374 -4.01 4.95 -2.48
N CYS A 375 -4.22 5.57 -3.65
CA CYS A 375 -5.53 5.68 -4.27
C CYS A 375 -6.26 4.35 -4.48
N SER A 376 -5.54 3.31 -4.88
CA SER A 376 -6.11 1.99 -5.17
C SER A 376 -6.22 1.11 -3.93
N GLN A 377 -5.27 1.20 -3.00
CA GLN A 377 -5.37 0.51 -1.72
C GLN A 377 -6.55 1.04 -0.90
N PHE A 378 -6.83 2.35 -0.95
CA PHE A 378 -8.03 2.95 -0.36
C PHE A 378 -9.32 2.24 -0.83
N LEU A 379 -9.45 1.97 -2.14
CA LEU A 379 -10.61 1.26 -2.66
C LEU A 379 -10.61 -0.23 -2.28
N CYS A 380 -9.45 -0.90 -2.28
CA CYS A 380 -9.36 -2.28 -1.79
C CYS A 380 -9.84 -2.39 -0.34
N GLU A 381 -9.40 -1.49 0.55
CA GLU A 381 -9.80 -1.46 1.96
C GLU A 381 -11.33 -1.27 2.10
N VAL A 382 -11.91 -0.27 1.43
CA VAL A 382 -13.35 0.03 1.48
C VAL A 382 -14.19 -1.13 0.96
N PHE A 383 -13.88 -1.65 -0.24
CA PHE A 383 -14.72 -2.67 -0.89
C PHE A 383 -14.53 -4.08 -0.30
N SER A 384 -13.41 -4.35 0.37
CA SER A 384 -13.22 -5.61 1.09
C SER A 384 -14.17 -5.72 2.28
N THR A 385 -14.61 -4.60 2.90
CA THR A 385 -15.59 -4.62 4.00
C THR A 385 -16.96 -5.14 3.59
N VAL A 386 -17.28 -5.14 2.29
CA VAL A 386 -18.52 -5.69 1.71
C VAL A 386 -18.27 -6.97 0.92
N GLY A 387 -17.07 -7.54 0.98
CA GLY A 387 -16.74 -8.82 0.32
C GLY A 387 -16.31 -8.72 -1.15
N ILE A 388 -16.12 -7.52 -1.71
CA ILE A 388 -15.62 -7.34 -3.09
C ILE A 388 -14.09 -7.31 -3.08
N VAL A 389 -13.47 -8.21 -3.86
CA VAL A 389 -12.02 -8.31 -3.98
C VAL A 389 -11.55 -7.52 -5.20
N LEU A 390 -11.13 -6.28 -4.98
CA LEU A 390 -10.59 -5.43 -6.04
C LEU A 390 -9.11 -5.75 -6.35
N PRO A 391 -8.70 -5.75 -7.63
CA PRO A 391 -7.29 -5.82 -8.01
C PRO A 391 -6.44 -4.73 -7.33
N ARG A 392 -5.16 -4.98 -7.07
CA ARG A 392 -4.32 -4.02 -6.33
C ARG A 392 -4.10 -2.68 -7.05
N ASN A 393 -4.03 -2.69 -8.38
CA ASN A 393 -3.61 -1.53 -9.17
C ASN A 393 -4.78 -0.82 -9.83
N SER A 394 -4.78 0.52 -9.81
CA SER A 394 -5.83 1.38 -10.38
C SER A 394 -6.24 1.03 -11.81
N SER A 395 -5.29 0.68 -12.68
CA SER A 395 -5.58 0.27 -14.07
C SER A 395 -6.38 -1.04 -14.16
N LYS A 396 -6.16 -1.97 -13.23
CA LYS A 396 -6.89 -3.25 -13.16
C LYS A 396 -8.23 -3.08 -12.44
N GLN A 397 -8.30 -2.25 -11.40
CA GLN A 397 -9.57 -1.94 -10.73
C GLN A 397 -10.60 -1.36 -11.69
N ALA A 398 -10.18 -0.48 -12.61
CA ALA A 398 -11.06 0.10 -13.63
C ALA A 398 -11.59 -0.92 -14.66
N GLN A 399 -11.10 -2.17 -14.65
CA GLN A 399 -11.58 -3.27 -15.48
C GLN A 399 -12.54 -4.20 -14.71
N THR A 400 -12.79 -3.92 -13.43
CA THR A 400 -13.73 -4.68 -12.60
C THR A 400 -15.14 -4.10 -12.71
N GLY A 401 -16.14 -4.96 -12.78
CA GLY A 401 -17.54 -4.57 -12.91
C GLY A 401 -17.92 -4.18 -14.34
N THR A 402 -18.82 -3.21 -14.47
CA THR A 402 -19.45 -2.79 -15.73
C THR A 402 -19.00 -1.39 -16.12
N ALA A 403 -18.36 -1.26 -17.27
CA ALA A 403 -17.98 0.05 -17.79
C ALA A 403 -19.20 0.90 -18.17
N LEU A 404 -19.17 2.18 -17.84
CA LEU A 404 -20.17 3.14 -18.29
C LEU A 404 -19.99 3.40 -19.79
N VAL A 405 -20.99 3.01 -20.58
CA VAL A 405 -20.94 3.11 -22.05
C VAL A 405 -20.75 4.57 -22.48
N GLY A 406 -19.87 4.78 -23.47
CA GLY A 406 -19.54 6.12 -23.98
C GLY A 406 -18.55 6.91 -23.11
N PHE A 407 -18.26 6.46 -21.89
CA PHE A 407 -17.32 7.16 -21.00
C PHE A 407 -15.87 6.82 -21.38
N THR A 408 -15.29 7.62 -22.27
CA THR A 408 -13.93 7.44 -22.80
C THR A 408 -13.06 8.67 -22.54
N LYS A 409 -11.74 8.54 -22.76
CA LYS A 409 -10.80 9.66 -22.63
C LYS A 409 -11.20 10.87 -23.49
N ASP A 410 -11.61 10.60 -24.73
CA ASP A 410 -11.81 11.63 -25.75
C ASP A 410 -13.25 12.19 -25.76
N ALA A 411 -14.13 11.67 -24.90
CA ALA A 411 -15.45 12.24 -24.70
C ALA A 411 -15.34 13.68 -24.14
N ASP A 412 -16.22 14.56 -24.62
CA ASP A 412 -16.33 15.93 -24.16
C ASP A 412 -16.55 16.01 -22.63
N PRO A 413 -15.93 16.96 -21.91
CA PRO A 413 -16.08 17.07 -20.46
C PRO A 413 -17.53 17.22 -19.98
N GLU A 414 -18.39 17.96 -20.68
CA GLU A 414 -19.81 18.08 -20.30
C GLU A 414 -20.54 16.77 -20.58
N ALA A 415 -20.28 16.12 -21.72
CA ALA A 415 -20.82 14.79 -21.99
C ALA A 415 -20.40 13.76 -20.91
N LYS A 416 -19.17 13.83 -20.39
CA LYS A 416 -18.74 13.00 -19.25
C LYS A 416 -19.55 13.28 -17.99
N LYS A 417 -19.87 14.54 -17.68
CA LYS A 417 -20.72 14.89 -16.53
C LYS A 417 -22.13 14.34 -16.72
N ASP A 418 -22.71 14.50 -17.91
CA ASP A 418 -24.04 13.98 -18.24
C ASP A 418 -24.10 12.46 -18.13
N LEU A 419 -23.09 11.75 -18.64
CA LEU A 419 -22.98 10.30 -18.50
C LEU A 419 -22.93 9.86 -17.03
N LEU A 420 -22.14 10.55 -16.20
CA LEU A 420 -22.07 10.25 -14.76
C LEU A 420 -23.41 10.51 -14.08
N ALA A 421 -24.06 11.64 -14.36
CA ALA A 421 -25.33 12.01 -13.77
C ALA A 421 -26.47 11.07 -14.17
N ALA A 422 -26.47 10.57 -15.40
CA ALA A 422 -27.53 9.73 -15.94
C ALA A 422 -27.35 8.23 -15.66
N GLY A 423 -26.10 7.75 -15.61
CA GLY A 423 -25.83 6.31 -15.65
C GLY A 423 -24.83 5.77 -14.64
N ALA A 424 -24.12 6.60 -13.88
CA ALA A 424 -23.25 6.10 -12.82
C ALA A 424 -24.02 5.89 -11.52
N LEU A 425 -23.70 4.82 -10.79
CA LEU A 425 -24.22 4.56 -9.45
C LEU A 425 -23.28 5.18 -8.39
N PRO A 426 -23.69 6.24 -7.66
CA PRO A 426 -22.89 6.82 -6.59
C PRO A 426 -22.62 5.80 -5.48
N GLY A 427 -21.41 5.82 -4.91
CA GLY A 427 -20.98 4.81 -3.93
C GLY A 427 -20.62 3.45 -4.53
N ALA A 428 -20.80 3.24 -5.84
CA ALA A 428 -20.45 2.00 -6.53
C ALA A 428 -19.64 2.20 -7.81
N THR A 429 -19.39 3.45 -8.22
CA THR A 429 -18.67 3.76 -9.46
C THR A 429 -17.24 4.21 -9.19
N LEU A 430 -16.27 3.57 -9.84
CA LEU A 430 -14.87 3.92 -9.82
C LEU A 430 -14.51 4.78 -11.03
N LEU A 431 -13.88 5.94 -10.79
CA LEU A 431 -13.42 6.86 -11.84
C LEU A 431 -11.91 6.81 -11.94
N ARG A 432 -11.40 6.47 -13.13
CA ARG A 432 -9.96 6.26 -13.34
C ARG A 432 -9.41 7.21 -14.39
N LEU A 433 -8.23 7.75 -14.07
CA LEU A 433 -7.32 8.42 -15.00
C LEU A 433 -5.93 7.76 -14.89
N PRO A 434 -5.00 7.96 -15.85
CA PRO A 434 -3.69 7.31 -15.77
C PRO A 434 -2.93 7.70 -14.50
N GLY A 435 -2.66 6.71 -13.66
CA GLY A 435 -1.96 6.85 -12.38
C GLY A 435 -2.84 7.17 -11.17
N HIS A 436 -4.18 7.25 -11.32
CA HIS A 436 -5.06 7.59 -10.20
C HIS A 436 -6.47 7.00 -10.36
N ILE A 437 -7.10 6.63 -9.24
CA ILE A 437 -8.47 6.11 -9.20
C ILE A 437 -9.22 6.69 -8.00
N MET A 438 -10.52 6.88 -8.15
CA MET A 438 -11.36 7.61 -7.21
C MET A 438 -12.73 6.93 -7.09
N LEU A 439 -13.36 7.05 -5.92
CA LEU A 439 -14.75 6.62 -5.72
C LEU A 439 -15.69 7.79 -6.02
N TYR A 440 -16.66 7.58 -6.92
CA TYR A 440 -17.70 8.55 -7.23
C TYR A 440 -18.72 8.63 -6.09
N LEU A 441 -18.93 9.83 -5.55
CA LEU A 441 -19.86 10.08 -4.45
C LEU A 441 -21.26 10.48 -4.92
N GLY A 442 -21.38 10.97 -6.15
CA GLY A 442 -22.60 11.60 -6.68
C GLY A 442 -22.31 13.00 -7.20
N THR A 443 -23.38 13.73 -7.51
CA THR A 443 -23.31 15.11 -8.01
C THR A 443 -23.80 16.07 -6.94
N ALA A 444 -23.06 17.15 -6.70
CA ALA A 444 -23.47 18.22 -5.81
C ALA A 444 -23.26 19.57 -6.49
N ASN A 445 -24.25 20.46 -6.43
CA ASN A 445 -24.23 21.76 -7.12
C ASN A 445 -23.89 21.67 -8.63
N GLY A 446 -24.36 20.61 -9.30
CA GLY A 446 -24.09 20.35 -10.72
C GLY A 446 -22.69 19.81 -11.02
N GLU A 447 -21.86 19.53 -10.01
CA GLU A 447 -20.50 19.01 -10.20
C GLU A 447 -20.38 17.56 -9.70
N PRO A 448 -19.76 16.65 -10.47
CA PRO A 448 -19.42 15.31 -9.99
C PRO A 448 -18.37 15.38 -8.88
N MET A 449 -18.63 14.67 -7.79
CA MET A 449 -17.79 14.66 -6.59
C MET A 449 -17.22 13.27 -6.33
N VAL A 450 -16.03 13.24 -5.76
CA VAL A 450 -15.28 12.00 -5.50
C VAL A 450 -14.63 12.03 -4.12
N ILE A 451 -14.40 10.85 -3.54
CA ILE A 451 -13.46 10.64 -2.43
C ILE A 451 -12.29 9.79 -2.90
N HIS A 452 -11.07 10.18 -2.52
CA HIS A 452 -9.84 9.49 -2.93
C HIS A 452 -8.64 9.86 -2.07
N SER A 453 -7.71 8.90 -1.93
CA SER A 453 -6.37 9.15 -1.35
C SER A 453 -5.43 9.64 -2.45
N THR A 454 -4.92 10.87 -2.32
CA THR A 454 -4.06 11.48 -3.36
C THR A 454 -2.85 12.22 -2.79
N TRP A 455 -1.73 12.15 -3.52
CA TRP A 455 -0.51 12.86 -3.20
C TRP A 455 -0.62 14.36 -3.52
N ALA A 456 -0.88 14.71 -4.78
CA ALA A 456 -0.89 16.11 -5.21
C ALA A 456 -1.66 16.31 -6.53
N TYR A 457 -1.99 17.56 -6.83
CA TYR A 457 -2.43 18.00 -8.15
C TYR A 457 -1.56 19.15 -8.66
N ARG A 458 -1.67 19.45 -9.96
CA ARG A 458 -1.00 20.59 -10.58
C ARG A 458 -1.97 21.74 -10.78
N GLU A 459 -1.48 22.96 -10.65
CA GLU A 459 -2.25 24.15 -11.03
C GLU A 459 -1.39 25.19 -11.74
N PRO A 460 -1.99 26.06 -12.57
CA PRO A 460 -1.28 27.15 -13.23
C PRO A 460 -0.80 28.21 -12.22
N ARG A 461 0.43 28.68 -12.40
CA ARG A 461 0.97 29.88 -11.73
C ARG A 461 1.74 30.73 -12.75
N GLY A 462 1.05 31.70 -13.32
CA GLY A 462 1.57 32.49 -14.44
C GLY A 462 1.87 31.57 -15.63
N ARG A 463 3.11 31.60 -16.14
CA ARG A 463 3.55 30.76 -17.27
C ARG A 463 4.03 29.36 -16.86
N LYS A 464 4.06 29.04 -15.56
CA LYS A 464 4.52 27.74 -15.02
C LYS A 464 3.35 26.99 -14.39
N GLU A 465 3.57 25.71 -14.14
CA GLU A 465 2.70 24.90 -13.27
C GLU A 465 3.43 24.67 -11.94
N ILE A 466 2.65 24.57 -10.88
CA ILE A 466 3.15 24.19 -9.56
C ILE A 466 2.43 22.94 -9.06
N ILE A 467 3.07 22.25 -8.13
CA ILE A 467 2.49 21.12 -7.40
C ILE A 467 1.82 21.64 -6.12
N ARG A 468 0.56 21.26 -5.94
CA ARG A 468 -0.22 21.45 -4.72
C ARG A 468 -0.30 20.13 -3.98
N LEU A 469 0.44 20.04 -2.88
CA LEU A 469 0.54 18.84 -2.06
C LEU A 469 -0.75 18.67 -1.23
N VAL A 470 -1.45 17.57 -1.45
CA VAL A 470 -2.66 17.18 -0.70
C VAL A 470 -2.29 16.18 0.40
N ASN A 471 -1.59 15.11 -0.01
CA ASN A 471 -0.99 14.06 0.81
C ASN A 471 -1.94 13.36 1.81
N ARG A 472 -3.21 13.19 1.42
CA ARG A 472 -4.24 12.57 2.27
C ARG A 472 -5.46 12.14 1.47
N THR A 473 -6.36 11.40 2.10
CA THR A 473 -7.73 11.19 1.61
C THR A 473 -8.54 12.47 1.68
N VAL A 474 -9.18 12.84 0.57
CA VAL A 474 -10.00 14.05 0.45
C VAL A 474 -11.27 13.79 -0.34
N VAL A 475 -12.28 14.61 -0.09
CA VAL A 475 -13.38 14.85 -1.02
C VAL A 475 -12.94 15.94 -2.00
N SER A 476 -13.24 15.78 -3.29
CA SER A 476 -12.98 16.81 -4.30
C SER A 476 -14.00 16.79 -5.44
N SER A 477 -14.13 17.93 -6.13
CA SER A 477 -14.65 17.93 -7.50
C SER A 477 -13.62 17.30 -8.47
N LEU A 478 -13.98 17.18 -9.74
CA LEU A 478 -13.06 16.74 -10.80
C LEU A 478 -12.27 17.89 -11.45
N ARG A 479 -12.29 19.09 -10.85
CA ARG A 479 -11.55 20.29 -11.30
C ARG A 479 -10.02 20.29 -11.05
N PRO A 480 -9.43 19.56 -10.09
CA PRO A 480 -7.98 19.59 -9.90
C PRO A 480 -7.23 19.35 -11.22
N GLY A 481 -6.27 20.23 -11.56
CA GLY A 481 -5.60 20.23 -12.86
C GLY A 481 -6.18 21.19 -13.92
N SER A 482 -7.32 21.84 -13.67
CA SER A 482 -7.90 22.83 -14.60
C SER A 482 -6.89 23.92 -15.00
N GLY A 483 -6.83 24.21 -16.31
CA GLY A 483 -5.92 25.21 -16.88
C GLY A 483 -4.46 24.78 -17.00
N THR A 484 -4.09 23.58 -16.53
CA THR A 484 -2.76 23.00 -16.77
C THR A 484 -2.66 22.37 -18.16
N LYS A 485 -1.45 22.10 -18.64
CA LYS A 485 -1.21 21.44 -19.94
C LYS A 485 -1.86 20.06 -20.05
N LYS A 486 -2.00 19.35 -18.92
CA LYS A 486 -2.63 18.01 -18.88
C LYS A 486 -4.15 18.06 -18.73
N GLY A 487 -4.72 19.22 -18.40
CA GLY A 487 -6.13 19.36 -18.07
C GLY A 487 -6.50 18.89 -16.66
N SER A 488 -7.76 19.15 -16.32
CA SER A 488 -8.45 18.73 -15.11
C SER A 488 -8.55 17.21 -14.98
N HIS A 489 -8.90 16.72 -13.80
CA HIS A 489 -9.19 15.30 -13.60
C HIS A 489 -10.31 14.84 -14.54
N LEU A 490 -11.38 15.63 -14.70
CA LEU A 490 -12.51 15.32 -15.60
C LEU A 490 -12.04 15.08 -17.05
N GLU A 491 -11.23 15.99 -17.59
CA GLU A 491 -10.69 15.87 -18.95
C GLU A 491 -9.80 14.62 -19.09
N ARG A 492 -9.09 14.24 -18.03
CA ARG A 492 -8.13 13.13 -18.02
C ARG A 492 -8.75 11.78 -17.69
N LEU A 493 -10.00 11.72 -17.21
CA LEU A 493 -10.68 10.47 -16.92
C LEU A 493 -10.80 9.64 -18.20
N THR A 494 -10.42 8.36 -18.10
CA THR A 494 -10.45 7.41 -19.21
C THR A 494 -11.54 6.36 -19.07
N THR A 495 -12.01 6.13 -17.84
CA THR A 495 -12.89 5.02 -17.51
C THR A 495 -13.75 5.38 -16.31
N ALA A 496 -15.03 5.04 -16.38
CA ALA A 496 -15.93 4.92 -15.25
C ALA A 496 -16.45 3.49 -15.22
N ALA A 497 -16.26 2.78 -14.11
CA ALA A 497 -16.65 1.37 -13.96
C ALA A 497 -17.50 1.20 -12.70
N MET A 498 -18.70 0.66 -12.87
CA MET A 498 -19.63 0.38 -11.79
C MET A 498 -19.38 -1.03 -11.26
N LEU A 499 -19.25 -1.19 -9.95
CA LEU A 499 -19.09 -2.49 -9.29
C LEU A 499 -20.44 -3.19 -9.14
N VAL A 500 -21.14 -3.32 -10.26
CA VAL A 500 -22.39 -4.06 -10.43
C VAL A 500 -22.14 -5.25 -11.33
N GLU A 501 -23.13 -6.12 -11.46
CA GLU A 501 -23.10 -7.11 -12.54
C GLU A 501 -23.25 -6.40 -13.90
N PRO A 502 -22.53 -6.84 -14.94
CA PRO A 502 -22.89 -6.48 -16.29
C PRO A 502 -24.30 -7.00 -16.50
N GLU A 503 -25.14 -6.17 -17.12
CA GLU A 503 -26.36 -6.70 -17.71
C GLU A 503 -25.98 -7.97 -18.49
N PRO A 504 -26.72 -9.08 -18.32
CA PRO A 504 -26.41 -10.29 -19.04
C PRO A 504 -26.27 -9.90 -20.50
N ALA A 505 -25.06 -10.09 -21.05
CA ALA A 505 -24.85 -9.93 -22.48
C ALA A 505 -25.97 -10.73 -23.14
N ALA A 506 -26.80 -10.08 -23.96
CA ALA A 506 -27.83 -10.76 -24.71
C ALA A 506 -27.19 -12.01 -25.30
N ILE A 507 -27.63 -13.18 -24.84
CA ILE A 507 -27.09 -14.46 -25.30
C ILE A 507 -27.17 -14.36 -26.82
N PRO A 508 -26.04 -14.36 -27.56
CA PRO A 508 -26.14 -14.36 -29.00
C PRO A 508 -27.01 -15.55 -29.36
N ALA A 509 -28.12 -15.29 -30.06
CA ALA A 509 -29.06 -16.33 -30.43
C ALA A 509 -28.26 -17.49 -30.99
N ILE A 510 -28.40 -18.67 -30.38
CA ILE A 510 -27.82 -19.90 -30.90
C ILE A 510 -28.31 -19.97 -32.34
N PRO A 511 -27.44 -19.93 -33.36
CA PRO A 511 -27.91 -20.05 -34.73
C PRO A 511 -28.66 -21.37 -34.83
N ALA A 512 -29.89 -21.32 -35.35
CA ALA A 512 -30.68 -22.51 -35.59
C ALA A 512 -29.80 -23.50 -36.35
N ILE A 513 -29.70 -24.72 -35.83
CA ILE A 513 -29.05 -25.83 -36.53
C ILE A 513 -29.80 -25.95 -37.86
N PRO A 514 -29.14 -25.77 -39.03
CA PRO A 514 -29.81 -25.97 -40.30
C PRO A 514 -30.32 -27.40 -40.34
N GLU A 515 -31.61 -27.58 -40.62
CA GLU A 515 -32.20 -28.90 -40.84
C GLU A 515 -31.35 -29.61 -41.90
N ARG A 516 -30.74 -30.75 -41.52
CA ARG A 516 -30.17 -31.65 -42.51
C ARG A 516 -31.33 -32.19 -43.34
N PRO A 517 -31.29 -32.10 -44.68
CA PRO A 517 -32.21 -32.84 -45.51
C PRO A 517 -32.09 -34.32 -45.14
N ILE A 518 -33.20 -34.93 -44.75
CA ILE A 518 -33.31 -36.39 -44.67
C ILE A 518 -33.11 -36.86 -46.12
N SER A 519 -31.98 -37.51 -46.38
CA SER A 519 -31.71 -38.11 -47.69
C SER A 519 -32.78 -39.16 -47.94
N PRO A 520 -33.44 -39.17 -49.11
CA PRO A 520 -34.36 -40.23 -49.45
C PRO A 520 -33.60 -41.55 -49.56
N ASP A 521 -34.22 -42.58 -48.99
CA ASP A 521 -33.89 -44.00 -49.06
C ASP A 521 -33.33 -44.38 -50.43
N ASN A 522 -32.16 -45.03 -50.44
CA ASN A 522 -31.63 -45.65 -51.63
C ASN A 522 -31.13 -47.06 -51.28
N SER A 523 -32.11 -47.94 -51.07
CA SER A 523 -31.95 -49.39 -51.06
C SER A 523 -33.00 -50.08 -51.93
N SER A 524 -32.88 -49.89 -53.25
CA SER A 524 -33.08 -50.98 -54.21
C SER A 524 -32.23 -50.74 -55.47
N GLN A 525 -31.11 -51.46 -55.48
CA GLN A 525 -30.07 -51.70 -56.49
C GLN A 525 -30.59 -52.14 -57.88
N PRO A 526 -29.79 -52.10 -58.98
CA PRO A 526 -28.35 -52.39 -59.11
C PRO A 526 -27.40 -51.21 -59.33
#